data_AF-A0A6A6NXG0-F1
#
_entry.id   AF-A0A6A6NXG0-F1
#
_cell.length_a   1.000
_cell.length_b   1.000
_cell.length_c   1.000
_cell.angle_alpha   90.00
_cell.angle_beta   90.00
_cell.angle_gamma   90.00
#
_symmetry.space_group_name_H-M   'P 1'
#
loop_
_entity.id
_entity.type
_entity.pdbx_description
1 polymer ?
#
loop_
_entity_poly.entity_id
_entity_poly.type
_entity_poly.pdbx_seq_one_letter_code
_entity_poly.pdbx_strand_id
1 'polypeptide(L)'
;MPRAKRTLEDVSTNAATQPVAKRQTRQASGGKENKSQSSTKSKIMSKGKGRKANDGSLSNTASNAASNAASNASSSNSRDEQSQASEVIQYICMFRPREDISHEAGFDEDEADKIFEKLKEEYVGKMIGDKPSSQFPEWPWIISKPAGELHLKLLQQNQMRDQDFFGMYIYNDFSGYGSQEVIENTLKAVEAEMKKCDPSPIIVWSHVEALGFWFVSEDLGGWHMLDDGDRFGETVFLLGCTLLAGLNLLERVGLLAKESPVRNIPLVLSYWVRLAKSNWTDVIPNHEDRKNGNWPAIAVALAEKHGITIKGLYGVEGEVETLRQDEASKKAVDKTKDGIDRWSWKTELARYKRTYVGGIGLGGSYFDITKMTKAERKRHAFDGKDPLDKLGPCPY
;
A
#
# COMPACT_ATOMS: atom_id res chain seq x y z
N MET A 1 -25.48 60.22 -1.96
CA MET A 1 -26.57 59.77 -2.85
C MET A 1 -26.21 60.17 -4.28
N PRO A 2 -26.39 59.35 -5.33
CA PRO A 2 -26.58 57.89 -5.42
C PRO A 2 -25.45 57.22 -6.25
N ARG A 3 -24.92 56.04 -5.91
CA ARG A 3 -25.44 54.66 -6.10
C ARG A 3 -25.85 54.36 -7.56
N ALA A 4 -24.89 53.90 -8.36
CA ALA A 4 -25.16 53.21 -9.62
C ALA A 4 -25.34 51.71 -9.36
N LYS A 5 -26.55 51.23 -9.59
CA LYS A 5 -26.93 49.81 -9.60
C LYS A 5 -26.30 49.13 -10.82
N ARG A 6 -25.68 47.96 -10.66
CA ARG A 6 -25.58 46.98 -11.75
C ARG A 6 -26.49 45.81 -11.43
N THR A 7 -27.32 45.51 -12.42
CA THR A 7 -28.38 44.52 -12.46
C THR A 7 -27.80 43.12 -12.60
N LEU A 8 -28.43 42.16 -11.90
CA LEU A 8 -28.43 40.76 -12.28
C LEU A 8 -29.17 40.64 -13.61
N GLU A 9 -28.51 40.10 -14.62
CA GLU A 9 -29.07 39.28 -15.70
C GLU A 9 -27.93 38.96 -16.67
N ASP A 10 -27.39 37.75 -16.52
CA ASP A 10 -27.01 36.86 -17.62
C ASP A 10 -26.58 35.51 -17.00
N VAL A 11 -27.60 34.75 -16.62
CA VAL A 11 -27.52 33.32 -16.31
C VAL A 11 -28.00 32.56 -17.53
N SER A 12 -27.06 32.01 -18.30
CA SER A 12 -27.22 30.89 -19.25
C SER A 12 -25.94 30.82 -20.08
N THR A 13 -25.28 29.70 -20.30
CA THR A 13 -25.61 28.28 -20.24
C THR A 13 -24.27 27.55 -20.30
N ASN A 14 -24.04 26.52 -19.49
CA ASN A 14 -23.30 25.34 -19.97
C ASN A 14 -23.53 24.17 -19.03
N ALA A 15 -24.57 23.41 -19.37
CA ALA A 15 -24.74 22.04 -18.95
C ALA A 15 -23.81 21.16 -19.80
N ALA A 16 -22.84 20.51 -19.16
CA ALA A 16 -22.18 19.33 -19.68
C ALA A 16 -22.24 18.24 -18.60
N THR A 17 -23.30 17.43 -18.71
CA THR A 17 -23.40 16.00 -18.35
C THR A 17 -22.39 15.42 -17.37
N GLN A 18 -22.82 15.29 -16.12
CA GLN A 18 -22.39 14.23 -15.20
C GLN A 18 -23.26 12.97 -15.39
N PRO A 19 -22.75 11.74 -15.22
CA PRO A 19 -23.60 10.58 -14.99
C PRO A 19 -23.91 10.45 -13.48
N VAL A 20 -25.11 10.86 -13.09
CA VAL A 20 -25.69 10.57 -11.77
C VAL A 20 -26.26 9.14 -11.79
N ALA A 21 -25.67 8.24 -11.00
CA ALA A 21 -26.27 6.94 -10.72
C ALA A 21 -27.48 7.12 -9.77
N LYS A 22 -28.69 7.20 -10.33
CA LYS A 22 -29.94 7.15 -9.56
C LYS A 22 -30.12 5.76 -8.94
N ARG A 23 -29.92 5.62 -7.62
CA ARG A 23 -30.44 4.47 -6.86
C ARG A 23 -31.77 4.86 -6.23
N GLN A 24 -32.86 4.26 -6.73
CA GLN A 24 -34.19 4.39 -6.14
C GLN A 24 -34.23 3.71 -4.77
N THR A 25 -34.46 4.49 -3.73
CA THR A 25 -34.89 4.01 -2.42
C THR A 25 -36.40 3.74 -2.48
N ARG A 26 -36.80 2.47 -2.38
CA ARG A 26 -38.16 2.08 -2.00
C ARG A 26 -38.14 1.71 -0.52
N GLN A 27 -38.87 2.48 0.28
CA GLN A 27 -39.25 2.15 1.65
C GLN A 27 -40.76 1.87 1.72
N ALA A 28 -41.14 1.22 2.84
CA ALA A 28 -42.44 0.71 3.28
C ALA A 28 -42.79 -0.69 2.71
N SER A 29 -43.19 -1.69 3.50
CA SER A 29 -43.84 -1.67 4.83
C SER A 29 -43.70 -3.05 5.52
N GLY A 30 -43.72 -3.05 6.86
CA GLY A 30 -43.59 -4.25 7.69
C GLY A 30 -44.84 -5.12 7.83
N GLY A 31 -44.70 -6.21 8.60
CA GLY A 31 -45.82 -6.95 9.20
C GLY A 31 -45.65 -8.47 9.35
N LYS A 32 -45.18 -8.88 10.55
CA LYS A 32 -45.56 -10.03 11.40
C LYS A 32 -45.61 -11.50 10.89
N GLU A 33 -44.90 -12.33 11.67
CA GLU A 33 -45.26 -13.65 12.27
C GLU A 33 -46.20 -14.62 11.51
N ASN A 34 -45.78 -15.88 11.26
CA ASN A 34 -46.01 -17.03 12.16
C ASN A 34 -45.59 -18.40 11.57
N LYS A 35 -45.57 -19.39 12.49
CA LYS A 35 -45.11 -20.79 12.51
C LYS A 35 -45.58 -21.80 11.43
N SER A 36 -44.91 -22.97 11.50
CA SER A 36 -45.35 -24.34 11.10
C SER A 36 -45.17 -24.67 9.61
N GLN A 37 -45.04 -25.90 9.11
CA GLN A 37 -44.65 -27.25 9.55
C GLN A 37 -44.66 -28.10 8.25
N SER A 38 -43.80 -29.13 8.17
CA SER A 38 -44.07 -30.44 7.55
C SER A 38 -44.39 -30.60 6.04
N SER A 39 -43.54 -31.42 5.38
CA SER A 39 -43.87 -32.51 4.42
C SER A 39 -44.63 -32.17 3.11
N THR A 40 -44.39 -32.73 1.92
CA THR A 40 -43.96 -34.07 1.52
C THR A 40 -43.72 -34.10 -0.02
N LYS A 41 -42.74 -34.90 -0.45
CA LYS A 41 -42.69 -35.76 -1.68
C LYS A 41 -43.36 -35.34 -3.01
N SER A 42 -42.54 -35.32 -4.06
CA SER A 42 -42.56 -36.21 -5.26
C SER A 42 -41.24 -35.96 -6.01
N LYS A 43 -40.32 -36.85 -6.40
CA LYS A 43 -40.23 -38.25 -6.88
C LYS A 43 -40.91 -38.52 -8.22
N ILE A 44 -40.09 -38.56 -9.28
CA ILE A 44 -39.98 -39.54 -10.38
C ILE A 44 -38.62 -39.20 -11.05
N MET A 45 -37.57 -40.03 -10.88
CA MET A 45 -37.21 -41.22 -11.69
C MET A 45 -36.96 -40.85 -13.17
N SER A 46 -35.94 -41.30 -13.90
CA SER A 46 -34.89 -42.33 -13.78
C SER A 46 -34.13 -42.25 -15.13
N LYS A 47 -32.85 -42.55 -15.33
CA LYS A 47 -32.07 -43.80 -15.32
C LYS A 47 -30.68 -43.33 -15.83
N GLY A 48 -29.53 -43.80 -15.40
CA GLY A 48 -29.22 -45.09 -14.81
C GLY A 48 -28.28 -45.88 -15.74
N LYS A 49 -27.24 -46.44 -15.12
CA LYS A 49 -26.25 -47.45 -15.57
C LYS A 49 -24.96 -46.89 -16.18
N GLY A 50 -23.79 -47.30 -15.73
CA GLY A 50 -23.42 -48.31 -14.73
C GLY A 50 -21.89 -48.51 -14.80
N ARG A 51 -21.16 -48.37 -13.70
CA ARG A 51 -20.64 -49.45 -12.84
C ARG A 51 -19.78 -50.50 -13.59
N LYS A 52 -18.53 -50.65 -13.15
CA LYS A 52 -18.16 -51.77 -12.25
C LYS A 52 -16.83 -51.52 -11.53
N ALA A 53 -16.85 -51.82 -10.24
CA ALA A 53 -15.72 -52.03 -9.36
C ALA A 53 -15.20 -53.47 -9.50
N ASN A 54 -14.00 -53.76 -9.02
CA ASN A 54 -13.84 -54.84 -8.05
C ASN A 54 -12.57 -54.72 -7.18
N ASP A 55 -12.73 -55.28 -5.98
CA ASP A 55 -11.81 -55.43 -4.84
C ASP A 55 -10.53 -56.23 -5.10
N GLY A 56 -9.55 -56.05 -4.19
CA GLY A 56 -8.46 -56.98 -3.96
C GLY A 56 -7.53 -56.55 -2.80
N SER A 57 -7.73 -57.15 -1.62
CA SER A 57 -6.88 -57.10 -0.43
C SER A 57 -5.55 -57.86 -0.63
N LEU A 58 -4.45 -57.42 0.00
CA LEU A 58 -3.53 -58.23 0.84
C LEU A 58 -2.36 -57.38 1.39
N SER A 59 -1.93 -57.74 2.60
CA SER A 59 -0.88 -57.13 3.43
C SER A 59 0.56 -57.46 2.99
N ASN A 60 1.53 -56.57 3.23
CA ASN A 60 2.69 -56.84 4.12
C ASN A 60 3.72 -55.69 4.18
N THR A 61 4.35 -55.67 5.35
CA THR A 61 5.44 -54.90 5.96
C THR A 61 6.72 -54.75 5.13
N ALA A 62 7.28 -53.54 5.10
CA ALA A 62 8.70 -53.12 5.04
C ALA A 62 8.72 -51.66 4.57
N SER A 63 9.51 -50.70 5.06
CA SER A 63 10.54 -50.63 6.08
C SER A 63 10.94 -49.15 6.13
N ASN A 64 11.14 -48.63 7.34
CA ASN A 64 11.69 -47.31 7.64
C ASN A 64 13.01 -47.06 6.89
N ALA A 65 13.02 -46.17 5.87
CA ALA A 65 14.26 -45.64 5.29
C ALA A 65 14.10 -44.35 4.45
N ALA A 66 12.99 -43.62 4.51
CA ALA A 66 12.74 -42.46 3.63
C ALA A 66 12.59 -41.11 4.35
N SER A 67 12.76 -41.04 5.67
CA SER A 67 12.53 -39.80 6.45
C SER A 67 13.77 -38.95 6.71
N ASN A 68 14.97 -39.37 6.31
CA ASN A 68 16.22 -38.64 6.61
C ASN A 68 16.91 -38.01 5.39
N ALA A 69 16.33 -38.12 4.18
CA ALA A 69 16.87 -37.49 2.97
C ALA A 69 16.21 -36.14 2.64
N ALA A 70 15.00 -35.89 3.14
CA ALA A 70 14.24 -34.66 2.84
C ALA A 70 14.62 -33.46 3.76
N SER A 71 15.23 -33.72 4.92
CA SER A 71 15.61 -32.69 5.90
C SER A 71 16.95 -32.02 5.59
N ASN A 72 17.83 -32.62 4.78
CA ASN A 72 19.13 -32.04 4.42
C ASN A 72 19.13 -31.28 3.09
N ALA A 73 18.15 -31.50 2.21
CA ALA A 73 18.04 -30.76 0.95
C ALA A 73 17.45 -29.35 1.15
N SER A 74 16.67 -29.14 2.22
CA SER A 74 16.07 -27.83 2.53
C SER A 74 17.04 -26.85 3.20
N SER A 75 18.12 -27.34 3.82
CA SER A 75 19.11 -26.50 4.51
C SER A 75 20.25 -26.02 3.62
N SER A 76 20.50 -26.68 2.48
CA SER A 76 21.50 -26.24 1.51
C SER A 76 20.97 -25.09 0.64
N ASN A 77 19.71 -25.18 0.18
CA ASN A 77 19.09 -24.13 -0.64
C ASN A 77 18.93 -22.80 0.13
N SER A 78 18.57 -22.84 1.41
CA SER A 78 18.37 -21.61 2.20
C SER A 78 19.66 -20.83 2.44
N ARG A 79 20.81 -21.52 2.51
CA ARG A 79 22.13 -20.89 2.68
C ARG A 79 22.63 -20.25 1.38
N ASP A 80 22.39 -20.89 0.24
CA ASP A 80 22.76 -20.34 -1.06
C ASP A 80 21.88 -19.11 -1.43
N GLU A 81 20.59 -19.14 -1.09
CA GLU A 81 19.66 -18.00 -1.26
C GLU A 81 19.97 -16.83 -0.29
N GLN A 82 20.32 -17.10 0.97
CA GLN A 82 20.76 -16.05 1.91
C GLN A 82 22.11 -15.45 1.53
N SER A 83 23.05 -16.27 1.06
CA SER A 83 24.37 -15.80 0.60
C SER A 83 24.23 -14.92 -0.64
N GLN A 84 23.40 -15.32 -1.61
CA GLN A 84 23.10 -14.51 -2.80
C GLN A 84 22.32 -13.24 -2.46
N ALA A 85 21.31 -13.28 -1.59
CA ALA A 85 20.56 -12.08 -1.20
C ALA A 85 21.43 -11.01 -0.51
N SER A 86 22.45 -11.42 0.26
CA SER A 86 23.37 -10.51 0.96
C SER A 86 24.34 -9.76 0.04
N GLU A 87 24.71 -10.36 -1.10
CA GLU A 87 25.49 -9.69 -2.16
C GLU A 87 24.61 -8.89 -3.15
N VAL A 88 23.29 -9.12 -3.18
CA VAL A 88 22.38 -8.59 -4.21
C VAL A 88 21.68 -7.29 -3.82
N ILE A 89 21.42 -7.01 -2.54
CA ILE A 89 20.68 -5.81 -2.13
C ILE A 89 21.65 -4.66 -1.79
N GLN A 90 21.89 -3.81 -2.80
CA GLN A 90 22.58 -2.54 -2.59
C GLN A 90 21.67 -1.55 -1.84
N TYR A 91 22.21 -0.91 -0.81
CA TYR A 91 21.56 0.17 -0.08
C TYR A 91 22.24 1.50 -0.35
N ILE A 92 21.45 2.57 -0.46
CA ILE A 92 21.91 3.95 -0.59
C ILE A 92 21.41 4.79 0.57
N CYS A 93 22.13 5.86 0.90
CA CYS A 93 21.75 6.79 1.96
C CYS A 93 20.67 7.78 1.46
N MET A 94 19.59 7.90 2.23
CA MET A 94 18.50 8.84 1.97
C MET A 94 18.52 9.99 2.97
N PHE A 95 17.87 11.09 2.63
CA PHE A 95 17.61 12.14 3.60
C PHE A 95 16.60 11.65 4.65
N ARG A 96 16.68 12.21 5.86
CA ARG A 96 15.71 11.91 6.92
C ARG A 96 14.31 12.36 6.48
N PRO A 97 13.26 11.52 6.62
CA PRO A 97 11.90 11.91 6.21
C PRO A 97 11.40 13.18 6.92
N ARG A 98 10.69 14.06 6.20
CA ARG A 98 10.16 15.32 6.74
C ARG A 98 9.20 15.07 7.91
N GLU A 99 8.34 14.05 7.81
CA GLU A 99 7.40 13.70 8.87
C GLU A 99 8.11 13.32 10.17
N ASP A 100 9.28 12.69 10.07
CA ASP A 100 10.09 12.33 11.25
C ASP A 100 10.69 13.55 11.94
N ILE A 101 11.13 14.53 11.15
CA ILE A 101 11.62 15.82 11.64
C ILE A 101 10.49 16.58 12.33
N SER A 102 9.31 16.64 11.72
CA SER A 102 8.13 17.27 12.31
C SER A 102 7.74 16.62 13.65
N HIS A 103 7.81 15.30 13.76
CA HIS A 103 7.54 14.60 15.02
C HIS A 103 8.54 14.94 16.12
N GLU A 104 9.84 15.00 15.81
CA GLU A 104 10.85 15.42 16.79
C GLU A 104 10.64 16.87 17.23
N ALA A 105 10.22 17.75 16.33
CA ALA A 105 9.88 19.14 16.61
C ALA A 105 8.54 19.31 17.35
N GLY A 106 7.79 18.23 17.62
CA GLY A 106 6.45 18.33 18.20
C GLY A 106 5.45 19.07 17.31
N PHE A 107 5.65 19.02 15.99
CA PHE A 107 4.91 19.73 14.95
C PHE A 107 5.00 21.27 15.01
N ASP A 108 6.00 21.80 15.71
CA ASP A 108 6.39 23.21 15.59
C ASP A 108 7.16 23.43 14.28
N GLU A 109 6.61 24.23 13.36
CA GLU A 109 7.19 24.46 12.04
C GLU A 109 8.57 25.14 12.10
N ASP A 110 8.75 26.09 13.02
CA ASP A 110 10.01 26.82 13.17
C ASP A 110 11.12 25.90 13.71
N GLU A 111 10.79 25.03 14.67
CA GLU A 111 11.73 24.03 15.17
C GLU A 111 12.01 22.95 14.12
N ALA A 112 11.00 22.50 13.38
CA ALA A 112 11.17 21.53 12.29
C ALA A 112 12.10 22.07 11.19
N ASP A 113 11.96 23.34 10.81
CA ASP A 113 12.82 23.98 9.82
C ASP A 113 14.27 24.15 10.31
N LYS A 114 14.47 24.46 11.60
CA LYS A 114 15.82 24.50 12.21
C LYS A 114 16.49 23.12 12.15
N ILE A 115 15.76 22.06 12.50
CA ILE A 115 16.27 20.68 12.43
C ILE A 115 16.58 20.31 10.97
N PHE A 116 15.66 20.62 10.06
CA PHE A 116 15.79 20.33 8.64
C PHE A 116 17.03 21.00 8.02
N GLU A 117 17.22 22.31 8.21
CA GLU A 117 18.37 23.01 7.63
C GLU A 117 19.70 22.50 8.20
N LYS A 118 19.77 22.21 9.51
CA LYS A 118 20.97 21.59 10.11
C LYS A 118 21.28 20.21 9.50
N LEU A 119 20.26 19.37 9.34
CA LEU A 119 20.43 18.04 8.72
C LEU A 119 20.79 18.14 7.25
N LYS A 120 20.23 19.11 6.54
CA LYS A 120 20.51 19.37 5.12
C LYS A 120 21.93 19.84 4.93
N GLU A 121 22.45 20.74 5.77
CA GLU A 121 23.86 21.14 5.77
C GLU A 121 24.78 19.93 5.97
N GLU A 122 24.46 19.04 6.91
CA GLU A 122 25.24 17.82 7.10
C GLU A 122 25.16 16.88 5.88
N TYR A 123 23.95 16.61 5.41
CA TYR A 123 23.68 15.65 4.32
C TYR A 123 24.27 16.10 2.99
N VAL A 124 24.06 17.38 2.62
CA VAL A 124 24.59 17.99 1.41
C VAL A 124 26.09 18.26 1.56
N GLY A 125 26.51 18.82 2.68
CA GLY A 125 27.91 19.16 2.93
C GLY A 125 28.85 17.95 2.95
N LYS A 126 28.38 16.81 3.45
CA LYS A 126 29.11 15.53 3.42
C LYS A 126 28.83 14.72 2.14
N MET A 127 28.02 15.23 1.21
CA MET A 127 27.62 14.55 -0.03
C MET A 127 27.10 13.12 0.20
N ILE A 128 26.25 12.93 1.23
CA ILE A 128 25.74 11.63 1.65
C ILE A 128 24.75 11.05 0.63
N GLY A 129 24.00 11.92 -0.05
CA GLY A 129 22.92 11.50 -0.93
C GLY A 129 23.34 10.57 -2.07
N ASP A 130 22.51 9.53 -2.26
CA ASP A 130 22.67 8.46 -3.25
C ASP A 130 23.99 7.67 -3.14
N LYS A 131 24.78 7.90 -2.08
CA LYS A 131 26.00 7.12 -1.82
C LYS A 131 25.64 5.77 -1.23
N PRO A 132 26.45 4.72 -1.49
CA PRO A 132 26.29 3.43 -0.85
C PRO A 132 26.30 3.57 0.68
N SER A 133 25.38 2.89 1.37
CA SER A 133 25.30 2.96 2.84
C SER A 133 26.57 2.49 3.54
N SER A 134 27.38 1.64 2.88
CA SER A 134 28.67 1.19 3.40
C SER A 134 29.71 2.30 3.55
N GLN A 135 29.54 3.43 2.85
CA GLN A 135 30.41 4.61 3.01
C GLN A 135 30.03 5.44 4.24
N PHE A 136 28.80 5.30 4.73
CA PHE A 136 28.25 6.05 5.87
C PHE A 136 27.52 5.11 6.83
N PRO A 137 28.23 4.18 7.52
CA PRO A 137 27.60 3.17 8.37
C PRO A 137 26.82 3.74 9.55
N GLU A 138 27.19 4.95 10.01
CA GLU A 138 26.50 5.68 11.07
C GLU A 138 25.24 6.42 10.59
N TRP A 139 25.00 6.51 9.28
CA TRP A 139 23.82 7.17 8.74
C TRP A 139 22.63 6.19 8.72
N PRO A 140 21.59 6.40 9.53
CA PRO A 140 20.56 5.40 9.75
C PRO A 140 19.55 5.33 8.60
N TRP A 141 19.43 6.40 7.81
CA TRP A 141 18.43 6.53 6.76
C TRP A 141 18.93 5.90 5.47
N ILE A 142 18.49 4.66 5.24
CA ILE A 142 18.87 3.87 4.08
C ILE A 142 17.65 3.41 3.32
N ILE A 143 17.80 3.25 2.01
CA ILE A 143 16.81 2.62 1.15
C ILE A 143 17.50 1.60 0.24
N SER A 144 16.85 0.49 -0.09
CA SER A 144 17.34 -0.39 -1.14
C SER A 144 17.34 0.35 -2.47
N LYS A 145 18.37 0.17 -3.29
CA LYS A 145 18.51 0.89 -4.56
C LYS A 145 17.27 0.74 -5.47
N PRO A 146 16.67 -0.45 -5.65
CA PRO A 146 15.43 -0.58 -6.44
C PRO A 146 14.25 0.19 -5.83
N ALA A 147 14.15 0.27 -4.51
CA ALA A 147 13.12 1.08 -3.86
C ALA A 147 13.39 2.58 -3.98
N GLY A 148 14.65 3.03 -3.95
CA GLY A 148 15.04 4.41 -4.24
C GLY A 148 14.63 4.86 -5.64
N GLU A 149 14.88 4.02 -6.66
CA GLU A 149 14.44 4.27 -8.04
C GLU A 149 12.90 4.32 -8.15
N LEU A 150 12.20 3.41 -7.46
CA LEU A 150 10.74 3.43 -7.39
C LEU A 150 10.22 4.69 -6.69
N HIS A 151 10.84 5.12 -5.59
CA HIS A 151 10.46 6.32 -4.85
C HIS A 151 10.62 7.58 -5.72
N LEU A 152 11.75 7.76 -6.41
CA LEU A 152 11.92 8.87 -7.35
C LEU A 152 10.84 8.88 -8.45
N LYS A 153 10.45 7.69 -8.93
CA LYS A 153 9.33 7.55 -9.85
C LYS A 153 8.00 7.95 -9.20
N LEU A 154 7.73 7.57 -7.94
CA LEU A 154 6.53 8.01 -7.22
C LEU A 154 6.45 9.54 -7.13
N LEU A 155 7.56 10.20 -6.77
CA LEU A 155 7.65 11.67 -6.73
C LEU A 155 7.30 12.30 -8.08
N GLN A 156 7.95 11.83 -9.14
CA GLN A 156 7.70 12.34 -10.49
C GLN A 156 6.24 12.11 -10.91
N GLN A 157 5.68 10.93 -10.65
CA GLN A 157 4.29 10.62 -10.99
C GLN A 157 3.30 11.48 -10.20
N ASN A 158 3.59 11.79 -8.94
CA ASN A 158 2.76 12.66 -8.12
C ASN A 158 2.81 14.11 -8.63
N GLN A 159 4.00 14.64 -8.92
CA GLN A 159 4.18 15.99 -9.49
C GLN A 159 3.45 16.18 -10.82
N MET A 160 3.45 15.16 -11.69
CA MET A 160 2.71 15.20 -12.96
C MET A 160 1.19 15.26 -12.80
N ARG A 161 0.68 15.08 -11.58
CA ARG A 161 -0.75 15.12 -11.23
C ARG A 161 -1.08 16.24 -10.25
N ASP A 162 -0.08 17.03 -9.88
CA ASP A 162 -0.25 18.14 -8.94
C ASP A 162 -0.59 19.42 -9.69
N GLN A 163 -1.83 19.90 -9.53
CA GLN A 163 -2.28 21.14 -10.18
C GLN A 163 -1.49 22.37 -9.72
N ASP A 164 -0.99 22.39 -8.48
CA ASP A 164 -0.23 23.52 -7.95
C ASP A 164 1.17 23.58 -8.57
N PHE A 165 1.80 22.42 -8.77
CA PHE A 165 3.06 22.31 -9.51
C PHE A 165 2.98 22.93 -10.91
N PHE A 166 1.83 22.81 -11.58
CA PHE A 166 1.60 23.42 -12.91
C PHE A 166 1.00 24.83 -12.86
N GLY A 167 0.71 25.40 -11.68
CA GLY A 167 0.04 26.70 -11.56
C GLY A 167 -1.35 26.69 -12.20
N MET A 168 -2.13 25.65 -11.91
CA MET A 168 -3.45 25.38 -12.46
C MET A 168 -4.47 25.18 -11.34
N TYR A 169 -5.74 25.37 -11.67
CA TYR A 169 -6.85 24.88 -10.85
C TYR A 169 -7.85 24.11 -11.72
N ILE A 170 -8.00 22.82 -11.45
CA ILE A 170 -8.92 21.95 -12.17
C ILE A 170 -10.19 21.75 -11.33
N TYR A 171 -10.03 21.20 -10.12
CA TYR A 171 -11.01 21.20 -9.04
C TYR A 171 -10.31 20.82 -7.72
N ASN A 172 -11.02 20.93 -6.58
CA ASN A 172 -10.44 20.82 -5.24
C ASN A 172 -9.57 19.57 -5.03
N ASP A 173 -10.11 18.39 -5.31
CA ASP A 173 -9.47 17.11 -4.98
C ASP A 173 -8.65 16.53 -6.13
N PHE A 174 -8.41 17.30 -7.21
CA PHE A 174 -7.76 16.80 -8.42
C PHE A 174 -6.39 16.16 -8.10
N SER A 175 -5.53 16.87 -7.38
CA SER A 175 -4.21 16.36 -6.98
C SER A 175 -4.33 15.15 -6.05
N GLY A 176 -5.30 15.13 -5.14
CA GLY A 176 -5.57 13.99 -4.24
C GLY A 176 -5.95 12.72 -4.99
N TYR A 177 -6.84 12.83 -5.99
CA TYR A 177 -7.17 11.72 -6.89
C TYR A 177 -5.98 11.34 -7.78
N GLY A 178 -5.11 12.31 -8.09
CA GLY A 178 -3.81 12.08 -8.68
C GLY A 178 -2.94 11.13 -7.85
N SER A 179 -2.72 11.45 -6.58
CA SER A 179 -1.97 10.59 -5.65
C SER A 179 -2.61 9.21 -5.51
N GLN A 180 -3.94 9.13 -5.43
CA GLN A 180 -4.69 7.87 -5.43
C GLN A 180 -4.36 7.02 -6.68
N GLU A 181 -4.32 7.61 -7.86
CA GLU A 181 -3.96 6.92 -9.11
C GLU A 181 -2.50 6.41 -9.10
N VAL A 182 -1.57 7.17 -8.51
CA VAL A 182 -0.16 6.73 -8.34
C VAL A 182 -0.06 5.50 -7.44
N ILE A 183 -0.79 5.51 -6.33
CA ILE A 183 -0.86 4.37 -5.40
C ILE A 183 -1.44 3.15 -6.12
N GLU A 184 -2.54 3.31 -6.84
CA GLU A 184 -3.17 2.20 -7.57
C GLU A 184 -2.29 1.65 -8.69
N ASN A 185 -1.55 2.51 -9.40
CA ASN A 185 -0.55 2.08 -10.37
C ASN A 185 0.57 1.25 -9.71
N THR A 186 0.95 1.60 -8.49
CA THR A 186 1.95 0.85 -7.71
C THR A 186 1.40 -0.51 -7.26
N LEU A 187 0.16 -0.55 -6.76
CA LEU A 187 -0.55 -1.79 -6.42
C LEU A 187 -0.74 -2.71 -7.64
N LYS A 188 -0.96 -2.13 -8.84
CA LYS A 188 -1.00 -2.88 -10.10
C LYS A 188 0.34 -3.52 -10.45
N ALA A 189 1.45 -2.81 -10.20
CA ALA A 189 2.79 -3.37 -10.41
C ALA A 189 3.07 -4.52 -9.43
N VAL A 190 2.69 -4.37 -8.16
CA VAL A 190 2.75 -5.45 -7.16
C VAL A 190 1.90 -6.65 -7.60
N GLU A 191 0.69 -6.42 -8.10
CA GLU A 191 -0.16 -7.49 -8.61
C GLU A 191 0.46 -8.25 -9.78
N ALA A 192 1.10 -7.52 -10.71
CA ALA A 192 1.79 -8.16 -11.83
C ALA A 192 2.91 -9.10 -11.33
N GLU A 193 3.67 -8.68 -10.31
CA GLU A 193 4.69 -9.53 -9.66
C GLU A 193 4.07 -10.74 -8.96
N MET A 194 3.04 -10.51 -8.13
CA MET A 194 2.35 -11.54 -7.34
C MET A 194 1.61 -12.59 -8.19
N LYS A 195 1.39 -12.32 -9.47
CA LYS A 195 0.79 -13.26 -10.44
C LYS A 195 1.80 -14.19 -11.11
N LYS A 196 3.10 -13.93 -10.99
CA LYS A 196 4.13 -14.82 -11.53
C LYS A 196 4.09 -16.16 -10.81
N CYS A 197 4.56 -17.22 -11.48
CA CYS A 197 4.66 -18.55 -10.87
C CYS A 197 5.63 -18.54 -9.69
N ASP A 198 6.67 -17.71 -9.78
CA ASP A 198 7.67 -17.49 -8.74
C ASP A 198 7.84 -15.97 -8.52
N PRO A 199 7.00 -15.35 -7.66
CA PRO A 199 7.09 -13.92 -7.35
C PRO A 199 8.38 -13.63 -6.57
N SER A 200 9.13 -12.61 -7.00
CA SER A 200 10.34 -12.18 -6.31
C SER A 200 9.98 -11.46 -5.00
N PRO A 201 10.45 -11.96 -3.83
CA PRO A 201 10.27 -11.28 -2.55
C PRO A 201 10.88 -9.88 -2.55
N ILE A 202 12.02 -9.70 -3.22
CA ILE A 202 12.75 -8.43 -3.27
C ILE A 202 11.99 -7.40 -4.10
N ILE A 203 11.42 -7.77 -5.26
CA ILE A 203 10.64 -6.82 -6.06
C ILE A 203 9.41 -6.34 -5.29
N VAL A 204 8.67 -7.25 -4.65
CA VAL A 204 7.50 -6.86 -3.84
C VAL A 204 7.93 -6.00 -2.65
N TRP A 205 9.00 -6.39 -1.95
CA TRP A 205 9.54 -5.62 -0.83
C TRP A 205 9.98 -4.21 -1.25
N SER A 206 10.60 -4.04 -2.42
CA SER A 206 11.01 -2.72 -2.90
C SER A 206 9.81 -1.79 -3.15
N HIS A 207 8.65 -2.31 -3.56
CA HIS A 207 7.44 -1.50 -3.65
C HIS A 207 6.89 -1.12 -2.27
N VAL A 208 6.91 -2.06 -1.31
CA VAL A 208 6.50 -1.82 0.08
C VAL A 208 7.39 -0.78 0.76
N GLU A 209 8.69 -0.87 0.52
CA GLU A 209 9.69 0.09 1.02
C GLU A 209 9.51 1.47 0.39
N ALA A 210 9.40 1.55 -0.95
CA ALA A 210 9.24 2.82 -1.65
C ALA A 210 7.96 3.55 -1.23
N LEU A 211 6.84 2.82 -1.10
CA LEU A 211 5.58 3.38 -0.60
C LEU A 211 5.71 3.84 0.85
N GLY A 212 6.26 2.98 1.73
CA GLY A 212 6.46 3.32 3.14
C GLY A 212 7.27 4.60 3.30
N PHE A 213 8.40 4.72 2.59
CA PHE A 213 9.22 5.92 2.62
C PHE A 213 8.49 7.15 2.05
N TRP A 214 7.78 6.99 0.93
CA TRP A 214 7.01 8.07 0.30
C TRP A 214 5.94 8.65 1.23
N PHE A 215 5.26 7.81 2.02
CA PHE A 215 4.25 8.27 2.99
C PHE A 215 4.79 9.13 4.12
N VAL A 216 6.08 9.03 4.44
CA VAL A 216 6.72 9.82 5.51
C VAL A 216 7.65 10.92 4.99
N SER A 217 7.95 10.93 3.69
CA SER A 217 8.81 11.93 3.06
C SER A 217 8.02 13.05 2.40
N GLU A 218 6.84 12.77 1.85
CA GLU A 218 6.05 13.73 1.06
C GLU A 218 4.84 14.29 1.78
N ASP A 219 4.41 15.47 1.35
CA ASP A 219 3.10 16.02 1.72
C ASP A 219 2.00 15.34 0.91
N LEU A 220 1.19 14.54 1.60
CA LEU A 220 0.03 13.83 1.05
C LEU A 220 -1.28 14.39 1.60
N GLY A 221 -1.30 15.63 2.12
CA GLY A 221 -2.50 16.27 2.64
C GLY A 221 -3.67 16.25 1.67
N GLY A 222 -3.42 16.46 0.37
CA GLY A 222 -4.46 16.36 -0.67
C GLY A 222 -5.05 14.95 -0.82
N TRP A 223 -4.26 13.90 -0.59
CA TRP A 223 -4.76 12.51 -0.62
C TRP A 223 -5.53 12.15 0.66
N HIS A 224 -5.05 12.60 1.82
CA HIS A 224 -5.72 12.40 3.11
C HIS A 224 -7.08 13.10 3.20
N MET A 225 -7.26 14.18 2.42
CA MET A 225 -8.47 15.01 2.41
C MET A 225 -9.40 14.73 1.23
N LEU A 226 -9.27 13.58 0.58
CA LEU A 226 -10.18 13.15 -0.48
C LEU A 226 -11.64 13.17 0.01
N ASP A 227 -12.55 13.66 -0.84
CA ASP A 227 -13.99 13.62 -0.58
C ASP A 227 -14.57 12.19 -0.59
N ASP A 228 -13.88 11.24 -1.23
CA ASP A 228 -14.16 9.80 -1.18
C ASP A 228 -13.38 9.09 -0.04
N GLY A 229 -13.76 9.40 1.19
CA GLY A 229 -13.15 8.84 2.40
C GLY A 229 -13.25 7.30 2.50
N ASP A 230 -14.31 6.70 1.93
CA ASP A 230 -14.48 5.24 1.89
C ASP A 230 -13.40 4.60 1.02
N ARG A 231 -13.16 5.12 -0.20
CA ARG A 231 -12.08 4.64 -1.06
C ARG A 231 -10.72 4.88 -0.44
N PHE A 232 -10.50 6.03 0.20
CA PHE A 232 -9.27 6.31 0.92
C PHE A 232 -9.00 5.23 1.98
N GLY A 233 -9.96 4.97 2.87
CA GLY A 233 -9.81 3.97 3.93
C GLY A 233 -9.56 2.56 3.41
N GLU A 234 -10.30 2.12 2.39
CA GLU A 234 -10.08 0.82 1.75
C GLU A 234 -8.73 0.75 1.00
N THR A 235 -8.22 1.88 0.50
CA THR A 235 -6.88 1.95 -0.10
C THR A 235 -5.80 1.77 0.95
N VAL A 236 -5.90 2.46 2.10
CA VAL A 236 -4.96 2.28 3.22
C VAL A 236 -4.99 0.85 3.75
N PHE A 237 -6.18 0.26 3.86
CA PHE A 237 -6.32 -1.15 4.25
C PHE A 237 -5.62 -2.08 3.26
N LEU A 238 -5.82 -1.88 1.95
CA LEU A 238 -5.16 -2.68 0.91
C LEU A 238 -3.64 -2.48 0.88
N LEU A 239 -3.15 -1.28 1.20
CA LEU A 239 -1.73 -1.00 1.39
C LEU A 239 -1.17 -1.80 2.59
N GLY A 240 -1.87 -1.82 3.72
CA GLY A 240 -1.56 -2.67 4.86
C GLY A 240 -1.53 -4.16 4.51
N CYS A 241 -2.48 -4.64 3.72
CA CYS A 241 -2.47 -6.00 3.18
C CYS A 241 -1.24 -6.26 2.30
N THR A 242 -0.80 -5.26 1.55
CA THR A 242 0.36 -5.34 0.65
C THR A 242 1.66 -5.45 1.45
N LEU A 243 1.79 -4.70 2.55
CA LEU A 243 2.87 -4.88 3.53
C LEU A 243 2.89 -6.33 4.06
N LEU A 244 1.75 -6.83 4.53
CA LEU A 244 1.66 -8.21 5.07
C LEU A 244 2.00 -9.27 4.01
N ALA A 245 1.63 -9.04 2.75
CA ALA A 245 2.01 -9.90 1.64
C ALA A 245 3.53 -9.90 1.38
N GLY A 246 4.17 -8.72 1.42
CA GLY A 246 5.62 -8.57 1.31
C GLY A 246 6.36 -9.29 2.44
N LEU A 247 5.92 -9.10 3.69
CA LEU A 247 6.47 -9.80 4.86
C LEU A 247 6.31 -11.33 4.74
N ASN A 248 5.15 -11.80 4.27
CA ASN A 248 4.91 -13.23 4.05
C ASN A 248 5.82 -13.82 2.96
N LEU A 249 6.13 -13.07 1.89
CA LEU A 249 7.11 -13.52 0.90
C LEU A 249 8.50 -13.63 1.51
N LEU A 250 8.95 -12.63 2.27
CA LEU A 250 10.24 -12.67 2.96
C LEU A 250 10.31 -13.83 3.97
N GLU A 251 9.25 -14.08 4.75
CA GLU A 251 9.18 -15.19 5.71
C GLU A 251 9.35 -16.54 5.02
N ARG A 252 8.68 -16.74 3.87
CA ARG A 252 8.71 -18.01 3.14
C ARG A 252 10.08 -18.38 2.56
N VAL A 253 10.93 -17.40 2.29
CA VAL A 253 12.31 -17.60 1.82
C VAL A 253 13.36 -17.40 2.91
N GLY A 254 12.95 -17.30 4.19
CA GLY A 254 13.89 -17.15 5.31
C GLY A 254 14.60 -15.78 5.36
N LEU A 255 14.04 -14.76 4.72
CA LEU A 255 14.54 -13.38 4.72
C LEU A 255 13.84 -12.48 5.74
N LEU A 256 12.74 -12.91 6.37
CA LEU A 256 12.16 -12.20 7.51
C LEU A 256 12.83 -12.69 8.80
N ALA A 257 13.99 -12.12 9.13
CA ALA A 257 14.75 -12.48 10.32
C ALA A 257 15.57 -11.30 10.83
N LYS A 258 15.95 -11.32 12.12
CA LYS A 258 16.80 -10.31 12.75
C LYS A 258 18.12 -10.07 12.01
N GLU A 259 18.81 -11.15 11.63
CA GLU A 259 20.12 -11.10 10.94
C GLU A 259 19.95 -11.27 9.42
N SER A 260 18.84 -10.77 8.87
CA SER A 260 18.54 -10.87 7.44
C SER A 260 19.45 -9.96 6.61
N PRO A 261 19.82 -10.36 5.37
CA PRO A 261 20.43 -9.43 4.41
C PRO A 261 19.50 -8.26 4.03
N VAL A 262 18.19 -8.38 4.27
CA VAL A 262 17.22 -7.28 4.13
C VAL A 262 17.28 -6.40 5.38
N ARG A 263 18.35 -5.61 5.50
CA ARG A 263 18.74 -4.90 6.74
C ARG A 263 17.76 -3.81 7.18
N ASN A 264 16.94 -3.30 6.27
CA ASN A 264 16.03 -2.18 6.49
C ASN A 264 14.63 -2.58 6.98
N ILE A 265 14.34 -3.86 7.25
CA ILE A 265 13.02 -4.29 7.75
C ILE A 265 12.55 -3.47 8.96
N PRO A 266 13.37 -3.25 10.03
CA PRO A 266 12.98 -2.41 11.16
C PRO A 266 12.52 -1.01 10.76
N LEU A 267 13.28 -0.37 9.86
CA LEU A 267 13.06 1.00 9.43
C LEU A 267 11.80 1.09 8.56
N VAL A 268 11.64 0.18 7.59
CA VAL A 268 10.44 0.13 6.75
C VAL A 268 9.20 -0.08 7.60
N LEU A 269 9.22 -1.04 8.54
CA LEU A 269 8.09 -1.25 9.44
C LEU A 269 7.76 -0.01 10.29
N SER A 270 8.77 0.78 10.67
CA SER A 270 8.52 2.03 11.38
C SER A 270 7.72 3.04 10.53
N TYR A 271 7.99 3.14 9.22
CA TYR A 271 7.21 3.98 8.30
C TYR A 271 5.74 3.57 8.23
N TRP A 272 5.49 2.25 8.16
CA TRP A 272 4.14 1.71 8.08
C TRP A 272 3.38 1.83 9.40
N VAL A 273 4.06 1.71 10.55
CA VAL A 273 3.46 1.99 11.86
C VAL A 273 3.07 3.48 11.95
N ARG A 274 3.95 4.39 11.52
CA ARG A 274 3.65 5.83 11.47
C ARG A 274 2.43 6.13 10.61
N LEU A 275 2.35 5.55 9.40
CA LEU A 275 1.17 5.68 8.54
C LEU A 275 -0.10 5.25 9.30
N ALA A 276 -0.08 4.07 9.92
CA ALA A 276 -1.21 3.52 10.67
C ALA A 276 -1.60 4.29 11.93
N LYS A 277 -0.71 5.15 12.44
CA LYS A 277 -0.92 5.97 13.62
C LYS A 277 -1.11 7.46 13.30
N SER A 278 -1.07 7.82 12.03
CA SER A 278 -1.35 9.19 11.60
C SER A 278 -2.80 9.56 11.92
N ASN A 279 -3.04 10.83 12.24
CA ASN A 279 -4.36 11.34 12.62
C ASN A 279 -5.44 11.14 11.53
N TRP A 280 -5.02 10.86 10.30
CA TRP A 280 -5.89 10.57 9.16
C TRP A 280 -6.40 9.14 9.12
N THR A 281 -5.87 8.25 9.94
CA THR A 281 -6.28 6.83 9.96
C THR A 281 -7.45 6.53 10.89
N ASP A 282 -7.80 7.44 11.79
CA ASP A 282 -8.95 7.29 12.70
C ASP A 282 -10.30 7.27 11.95
N VAL A 283 -10.34 7.75 10.70
CA VAL A 283 -11.54 7.69 9.83
C VAL A 283 -11.62 6.40 9.01
N ILE A 284 -10.60 5.53 9.07
CA ILE A 284 -10.59 4.28 8.33
C ILE A 284 -11.62 3.33 8.95
N PRO A 285 -12.48 2.70 8.14
CA PRO A 285 -13.46 1.75 8.65
C PRO A 285 -12.77 0.64 9.46
N ASN A 286 -13.32 0.36 10.63
CA ASN A 286 -12.85 -0.78 11.41
C ASN A 286 -13.11 -2.08 10.63
N HIS A 287 -12.05 -2.82 10.37
CA HIS A 287 -12.07 -4.08 9.62
C HIS A 287 -11.89 -5.31 10.52
N GLU A 288 -12.28 -5.22 11.80
CA GLU A 288 -12.24 -6.32 12.79
C GLU A 288 -12.85 -7.65 12.29
N ASP A 289 -13.81 -7.60 11.37
CA ASP A 289 -14.43 -8.77 10.74
C ASP A 289 -13.52 -9.46 9.71
N ARG A 290 -12.48 -8.76 9.25
CA ARG A 290 -11.52 -9.24 8.25
C ARG A 290 -10.30 -9.85 8.93
N LYS A 291 -9.73 -10.88 8.32
CA LYS A 291 -8.56 -11.64 8.82
C LYS A 291 -7.33 -10.75 9.11
N ASN A 292 -7.23 -9.66 8.36
CA ASN A 292 -6.17 -8.68 8.32
C ASN A 292 -6.65 -7.31 8.87
N GLY A 293 -7.74 -7.31 9.64
CA GLY A 293 -8.41 -6.10 10.15
C GLY A 293 -7.50 -5.14 10.88
N ASN A 294 -6.65 -5.67 11.76
CA ASN A 294 -5.61 -4.91 12.46
C ASN A 294 -4.22 -5.19 11.86
N TRP A 295 -4.06 -4.91 10.56
CA TRP A 295 -2.80 -5.15 9.85
C TRP A 295 -1.56 -4.53 10.53
N PRO A 296 -1.61 -3.36 11.21
CA PRO A 296 -0.44 -2.81 11.88
C PRO A 296 0.00 -3.70 13.05
N ALA A 297 -0.94 -4.13 13.89
CA ALA A 297 -0.63 -5.03 15.01
C ALA A 297 -0.18 -6.42 14.53
N ILE A 298 -0.72 -6.92 13.42
CA ILE A 298 -0.23 -8.16 12.78
C ILE A 298 1.22 -7.99 12.31
N ALA A 299 1.57 -6.85 11.70
CA ALA A 299 2.94 -6.58 11.28
C ALA A 299 3.91 -6.51 12.46
N VAL A 300 3.51 -5.88 13.58
CA VAL A 300 4.27 -5.86 14.84
C VAL A 300 4.46 -7.29 15.38
N ALA A 301 3.38 -8.07 15.48
CA ALA A 301 3.45 -9.45 15.96
C ALA A 301 4.33 -10.35 15.07
N LEU A 302 4.31 -10.15 13.75
CA LEU A 302 5.22 -10.85 12.82
C LEU A 302 6.68 -10.46 13.07
N ALA A 303 6.98 -9.18 13.25
CA ALA A 303 8.33 -8.72 13.55
C ALA A 303 8.85 -9.37 14.84
N GLU A 304 8.04 -9.40 15.89
CA GLU A 304 8.40 -9.99 17.20
C GLU A 304 8.64 -11.51 17.12
N LYS A 305 7.77 -12.23 16.41
CA LYS A 305 7.94 -13.67 16.14
C LYS A 305 9.31 -13.99 15.53
N HIS A 306 9.85 -13.07 14.73
CA HIS A 306 11.14 -13.22 14.04
C HIS A 306 12.30 -12.47 14.72
N GLY A 307 12.10 -12.00 15.95
CA GLY A 307 13.13 -11.32 16.74
C GLY A 307 13.54 -9.95 16.19
N ILE A 308 12.69 -9.31 15.39
CA ILE A 308 12.92 -8.01 14.78
C ILE A 308 12.34 -6.92 15.68
N THR A 309 13.20 -6.01 16.14
CA THR A 309 12.78 -4.80 16.85
C THR A 309 12.52 -3.69 15.84
N ILE A 310 11.27 -3.23 15.73
CA ILE A 310 10.88 -2.08 14.89
C ILE A 310 11.47 -0.81 15.52
N LYS A 311 12.20 -0.04 14.71
CA LYS A 311 12.88 1.20 15.10
C LYS A 311 13.29 1.99 13.87
N GLY A 312 13.55 3.29 14.02
CA GLY A 312 14.09 4.13 12.95
C GLY A 312 13.55 5.55 13.03
N LEU A 313 12.23 5.68 12.97
CA LEU A 313 11.54 6.95 13.20
C LEU A 313 11.55 7.36 14.68
N TYR A 314 11.63 8.66 14.93
CA TYR A 314 11.52 9.28 16.25
C TYR A 314 10.17 8.94 16.91
N GLY A 315 10.22 8.39 18.13
CA GLY A 315 9.04 8.11 18.95
C GLY A 315 8.21 6.89 18.54
N VAL A 316 8.61 6.14 17.50
CA VAL A 316 7.85 4.99 17.00
C VAL A 316 7.71 3.87 18.02
N GLU A 317 8.59 3.79 19.02
CA GLU A 317 8.53 2.77 20.06
C GLU A 317 7.23 2.83 20.88
N GLY A 318 6.70 4.03 21.15
CA GLY A 318 5.42 4.21 21.85
C GLY A 318 4.22 3.76 21.01
N GLU A 319 4.27 4.01 19.70
CA GLU A 319 3.30 3.54 18.72
C GLU A 319 3.30 2.01 18.62
N VAL A 320 4.49 1.41 18.55
CA VAL A 320 4.68 -0.05 18.55
C VAL A 320 4.18 -0.69 19.83
N GLU A 321 4.46 -0.10 21.00
CA GLU A 321 3.98 -0.61 22.30
C GLU A 321 2.45 -0.65 22.36
N THR A 322 1.77 0.36 21.80
CA THR A 322 0.31 0.37 21.71
C THR A 322 -0.22 -0.78 20.86
N LEU A 323 0.39 -1.03 19.69
CA LEU A 323 -0.01 -2.11 18.78
C LEU A 323 0.32 -3.51 19.34
N ARG A 324 1.41 -3.64 20.09
CA ARG A 324 1.85 -4.88 20.75
C ARG A 324 0.81 -5.42 21.74
N GLN A 325 -0.08 -4.58 22.27
CA GLN A 325 -1.11 -5.00 23.23
C GLN A 325 -2.25 -5.80 22.58
N ASP A 326 -2.32 -5.86 21.25
CA ASP A 326 -3.36 -6.59 20.52
C ASP A 326 -3.11 -8.11 20.52
N GLU A 327 -3.64 -8.78 21.55
CA GLU A 327 -3.54 -10.24 21.70
C GLU A 327 -4.25 -11.03 20.60
N ALA A 328 -5.23 -10.42 19.91
CA ALA A 328 -5.92 -11.05 18.79
C ALA A 328 -4.98 -11.24 17.59
N SER A 329 -4.15 -10.24 17.28
CA SER A 329 -3.18 -10.25 16.20
C SER A 329 -2.04 -11.22 16.47
N LYS A 330 -1.55 -11.31 17.71
CA LYS A 330 -0.58 -12.35 18.11
C LYS A 330 -1.13 -13.75 17.86
N LYS A 331 -2.35 -14.02 18.34
CA LYS A 331 -3.05 -15.29 18.08
C LYS A 331 -3.29 -15.54 16.60
N ALA A 332 -3.57 -14.50 15.82
CA ALA A 332 -3.75 -14.61 14.37
C ALA A 332 -2.44 -15.02 13.68
N VAL A 333 -1.30 -14.45 14.08
CA VAL A 333 0.03 -14.85 13.60
C VAL A 333 0.34 -16.32 13.94
N ASP A 334 -0.01 -16.80 15.13
CA ASP A 334 0.27 -18.19 15.50
C ASP A 334 -0.65 -19.21 14.81
N LYS A 335 -1.94 -18.87 14.64
CA LYS A 335 -2.95 -19.79 14.12
C LYS A 335 -3.07 -19.78 12.60
N THR A 336 -2.68 -18.69 11.95
CA THR A 336 -2.85 -18.57 10.51
C THR A 336 -1.85 -19.45 9.79
N LYS A 337 -2.38 -20.50 9.15
CA LYS A 337 -1.61 -21.43 8.31
C LYS A 337 -0.78 -20.71 7.27
N ASP A 338 0.43 -21.23 7.06
CA ASP A 338 1.32 -20.77 6.02
C ASP A 338 0.70 -20.96 4.63
N GLY A 339 0.98 -20.02 3.73
CA GLY A 339 0.46 -20.04 2.37
C GLY A 339 0.86 -18.81 1.58
N ILE A 340 0.76 -18.89 0.26
CA ILE A 340 1.11 -17.77 -0.64
C ILE A 340 0.27 -16.52 -0.34
N ASP A 341 -1.03 -16.71 -0.08
CA ASP A 341 -1.98 -15.63 0.23
C ASP A 341 -2.40 -15.65 1.71
N ARG A 342 -1.42 -15.82 2.61
CA ARG A 342 -1.62 -15.98 4.06
C ARG A 342 -2.53 -14.88 4.64
N TRP A 343 -2.38 -13.65 4.18
CA TRP A 343 -3.08 -12.47 4.68
C TRP A 343 -4.18 -11.96 3.74
N SER A 344 -4.74 -12.84 2.91
CA SER A 344 -5.90 -12.56 2.05
C SER A 344 -5.72 -11.39 1.08
N TRP A 345 -4.49 -11.03 0.72
CA TRP A 345 -4.20 -9.90 -0.15
C TRP A 345 -4.90 -10.02 -1.51
N LYS A 346 -4.92 -11.21 -2.12
CA LYS A 346 -5.63 -11.41 -3.42
C LYS A 346 -7.13 -11.18 -3.29
N THR A 347 -7.71 -11.61 -2.16
CA THR A 347 -9.14 -11.45 -1.87
C THR A 347 -9.48 -9.98 -1.67
N GLU A 348 -8.69 -9.24 -0.90
CA GLU A 348 -8.91 -7.82 -0.65
C GLU A 348 -8.67 -6.97 -1.89
N LEU A 349 -7.65 -7.28 -2.70
CA LEU A 349 -7.46 -6.62 -4.00
C LEU A 349 -8.66 -6.84 -4.94
N ALA A 350 -9.19 -8.07 -4.99
CA ALA A 350 -10.36 -8.37 -5.82
C ALA A 350 -11.62 -7.65 -5.33
N ARG A 351 -11.78 -7.50 -4.00
CA ARG A 351 -12.85 -6.72 -3.38
C ARG A 351 -12.72 -5.25 -3.75
N TYR A 352 -11.55 -4.67 -3.53
CA TYR A 352 -11.23 -3.28 -3.84
C TYR A 352 -11.57 -2.94 -5.30
N LYS A 353 -11.08 -3.75 -6.25
CA LYS A 353 -11.33 -3.55 -7.68
C LYS A 353 -12.83 -3.59 -8.03
N ARG A 354 -13.57 -4.53 -7.43
CA ARG A 354 -15.01 -4.65 -7.68
C ARG A 354 -15.78 -3.41 -7.21
N THR A 355 -15.38 -2.83 -6.09
CA THR A 355 -16.08 -1.71 -5.46
C THR A 355 -15.70 -0.37 -6.11
N TYR A 356 -14.40 -0.09 -6.27
CA TYR A 356 -13.91 1.27 -6.59
C TYR A 356 -13.41 1.44 -8.01
N VAL A 357 -12.99 0.36 -8.67
CA VAL A 357 -12.34 0.42 -9.98
C VAL A 357 -13.30 0.04 -11.12
N GLY A 358 -14.24 -0.86 -10.83
CA GLY A 358 -15.14 -1.41 -11.84
C GLY A 358 -14.39 -2.11 -12.98
N GLY A 359 -14.90 -1.99 -14.20
CA GLY A 359 -14.32 -2.63 -15.40
C GLY A 359 -13.14 -1.88 -16.03
N ILE A 360 -12.72 -0.74 -15.48
CA ILE A 360 -11.76 0.19 -16.11
C ILE A 360 -10.30 -0.24 -15.87
N GLY A 361 -10.06 -1.10 -14.87
CA GLY A 361 -8.74 -1.57 -14.50
C GLY A 361 -8.06 -0.65 -13.47
N LEU A 362 -7.23 -1.23 -12.60
CA LEU A 362 -6.60 -0.52 -11.48
C LEU A 362 -5.58 0.50 -11.99
N GLY A 363 -5.60 1.71 -11.39
CA GLY A 363 -4.74 2.83 -11.75
C GLY A 363 -5.08 3.41 -13.13
N GLY A 364 -4.16 4.18 -13.71
CA GLY A 364 -4.41 4.89 -14.95
C GLY A 364 -3.46 6.07 -15.20
N SER A 365 -3.90 6.96 -16.06
CA SER A 365 -3.26 8.25 -16.35
C SER A 365 -4.30 9.36 -16.53
N TYR A 366 -5.48 9.21 -15.92
CA TYR A 366 -6.58 10.16 -16.07
C TYR A 366 -6.24 11.50 -15.42
N PHE A 367 -5.51 11.47 -14.30
CA PHE A 367 -5.09 12.66 -13.57
C PHE A 367 -3.74 13.22 -14.03
N ASP A 368 -3.08 12.57 -15.00
CA ASP A 368 -1.78 13.02 -15.51
C ASP A 368 -1.95 14.27 -16.39
N ILE A 369 -1.58 15.43 -15.85
CA ILE A 369 -1.70 16.74 -16.49
C ILE A 369 -0.83 16.80 -17.76
N THR A 370 0.27 16.06 -17.80
CA THR A 370 1.15 16.00 -18.98
C THR A 370 0.48 15.32 -20.17
N LYS A 371 -0.57 14.51 -19.93
CA LYS A 371 -1.37 13.83 -20.97
C LYS A 371 -2.57 14.64 -21.44
N MET A 372 -2.93 15.72 -20.74
CA MET A 372 -3.99 16.62 -21.18
C MET A 372 -3.64 17.29 -22.51
N THR A 373 -4.66 17.73 -23.24
CA THR A 373 -4.41 18.57 -24.42
C THR A 373 -3.88 19.95 -24.00
N LYS A 374 -3.12 20.60 -24.89
CA LYS A 374 -2.68 21.99 -24.70
C LYS A 374 -3.84 22.95 -24.42
N ALA A 375 -4.99 22.73 -25.08
CA ALA A 375 -6.18 23.53 -24.88
C ALA A 375 -6.78 23.35 -23.47
N GLU A 376 -6.85 22.11 -22.97
CA GLU A 376 -7.33 21.83 -21.62
C GLU A 376 -6.42 22.42 -20.55
N ARG A 377 -5.09 22.26 -20.68
CA ARG A 377 -4.18 22.85 -19.70
C ARG A 377 -4.28 24.37 -19.64
N LYS A 378 -4.31 25.05 -20.79
CA LYS A 378 -4.49 26.50 -20.87
C LYS A 378 -5.79 26.98 -20.23
N ARG A 379 -6.87 26.19 -20.33
CA ARG A 379 -8.16 26.52 -19.74
C ARG A 379 -8.09 26.58 -18.20
N HIS A 380 -7.26 25.74 -17.59
CA HIS A 380 -7.14 25.62 -16.14
C HIS A 380 -5.95 26.39 -15.56
N ALA A 381 -5.00 26.82 -16.38
CA ALA A 381 -3.84 27.61 -15.96
C ALA A 381 -4.24 29.03 -15.54
N PHE A 382 -3.68 29.51 -14.42
CA PHE A 382 -4.01 30.85 -13.89
C PHE A 382 -3.66 32.00 -14.84
N ASP A 383 -2.63 31.83 -15.66
CA ASP A 383 -2.17 32.84 -16.64
C ASP A 383 -2.68 32.60 -18.07
N GLY A 384 -3.51 31.57 -18.27
CA GLY A 384 -4.04 31.17 -19.58
C GLY A 384 -2.98 30.62 -20.56
N LYS A 385 -1.74 30.39 -20.11
CA LYS A 385 -0.66 29.82 -20.92
C LYS A 385 -0.54 28.32 -20.67
N ASP A 386 0.10 27.61 -21.59
CA ASP A 386 0.35 26.19 -21.38
C ASP A 386 1.50 26.04 -20.38
N PRO A 387 1.30 25.42 -19.22
CA PRO A 387 2.35 25.29 -18.20
C PRO A 387 3.51 24.41 -18.68
N LEU A 388 3.30 23.51 -19.65
CA LEU A 388 4.40 22.72 -20.22
C LEU A 388 5.35 23.55 -21.08
N ASP A 389 4.91 24.70 -21.61
CA ASP A 389 5.81 25.59 -22.37
C ASP A 389 6.90 26.20 -21.44
N LYS A 390 6.70 26.21 -20.12
CA LYS A 390 7.63 26.76 -19.11
C LYS A 390 8.65 25.74 -18.59
N LEU A 391 8.33 24.45 -18.67
CA LEU A 391 9.16 23.38 -18.08
C LEU A 391 10.36 22.98 -18.96
N GLY A 392 10.52 23.59 -20.16
CA GLY A 392 11.55 23.22 -21.12
C GLY A 392 11.38 21.79 -21.67
N PRO A 393 12.28 21.30 -22.54
CA PRO A 393 12.31 19.89 -22.87
C PRO A 393 12.65 19.09 -21.60
N CYS A 394 11.65 18.42 -21.06
CA CYS A 394 11.78 17.55 -19.89
C CYS A 394 12.92 16.53 -20.14
N PRO A 395 13.96 16.46 -19.30
CA PRO A 395 14.94 15.39 -19.38
C PRO A 395 14.27 14.15 -18.77
N TYR A 396 13.89 13.20 -19.61
CA TYR A 396 13.55 11.84 -19.18
C TYR A 396 14.83 11.01 -19.09
#